data_AF-A0AA88IA66-F1
#
_entry.id   AF-A0AA88IA66-F1
#
_cell.length_a   1.000
_cell.length_b   1.000
_cell.length_c   1.000
_cell.angle_alpha   90.00
_cell.angle_beta   90.00
_cell.angle_gamma   90.00
#
_symmetry.space_group_name_H-M   'P 1'
#
loop_
_entity.id
_entity.type
_entity.pdbx_description
1 polymer ?
#
loop_
_entity_poly.entity_id
_entity_poly.type
_entity_poly.pdbx_seq_one_letter_code
_entity_poly.pdbx_strand_id
1 'polypeptide(L)'
;MTVHLNMRKVCTKMVPEVLTDDQKLRRVEVCQENLNMCESDPHFFNNVITGNEFWIFEYDPETKRQASDASAVTLQPKCGLLTYFVSSSEKAD
;
A
#
# COMPACT_ATOMS: atom_id res chain seq x y z
N MET A 1 -8.31 -19.57 -36.08
CA MET A 1 -8.40 -18.20 -36.65
C MET A 1 -9.10 -17.32 -35.63
N THR A 2 -8.34 -16.67 -34.76
CA THR A 2 -8.90 -15.80 -33.71
C THR A 2 -8.74 -14.36 -34.16
N VAL A 3 -9.90 -13.72 -34.34
CA VAL A 3 -10.05 -12.35 -34.81
C VAL A 3 -9.30 -11.42 -33.85
N HIS A 4 -8.38 -10.61 -34.38
CA HIS A 4 -7.70 -9.55 -33.63
C HIS A 4 -8.73 -8.45 -33.30
N LEU A 5 -9.46 -8.63 -32.20
CA LEU A 5 -10.29 -7.58 -31.65
C LEU A 5 -9.35 -6.52 -31.08
N ASN A 6 -9.31 -5.34 -31.71
CA ASN A 6 -8.45 -4.20 -31.39
C ASN A 6 -8.85 -3.53 -30.05
N MET A 7 -8.91 -4.31 -28.98
CA MET A 7 -9.33 -3.86 -27.66
C MET A 7 -8.10 -3.65 -26.77
N ARG A 8 -8.10 -2.52 -26.05
CA ARG A 8 -7.09 -2.22 -25.04
C ARG A 8 -7.61 -2.68 -23.68
N LYS A 9 -6.80 -3.43 -22.94
CA LYS A 9 -7.08 -3.74 -21.52
C LYS A 9 -6.94 -2.43 -20.72
N VAL A 10 -8.06 -1.92 -20.20
CA VAL A 10 -8.08 -0.77 -19.29
C VAL A 10 -8.14 -1.31 -17.88
N CYS A 11 -7.07 -1.13 -17.11
CA CYS A 11 -7.09 -1.41 -15.68
C CYS A 11 -7.60 -0.17 -14.95
N THR A 12 -8.75 -0.27 -14.28
CA THR A 12 -9.24 0.75 -13.35
C THR A 12 -8.32 0.79 -12.13
N LYS A 13 -7.87 1.98 -11.71
CA LYS A 13 -7.15 2.14 -10.44
C LYS A 13 -8.10 1.78 -9.30
N MET A 14 -7.62 1.01 -8.33
CA MET A 14 -8.33 0.89 -7.05
C MET A 14 -8.34 2.26 -6.39
N VAL A 15 -9.53 2.85 -6.26
CA VAL A 15 -9.73 4.06 -5.48
C VAL A 15 -10.09 3.60 -4.07
N PRO A 16 -9.41 4.11 -3.02
CA PRO A 16 -9.81 3.89 -1.64
C PRO A 16 -11.29 4.26 -1.41
N GLU A 17 -11.82 3.84 -0.26
CA GLU A 17 -13.19 4.11 0.17
C GLU A 17 -13.60 5.59 -0.05
N VAL A 18 -14.86 5.80 -0.43
CA VAL A 18 -15.43 7.14 -0.60
C VAL A 18 -15.53 7.80 0.77
N LEU A 19 -14.70 8.82 1.01
CA LEU A 19 -14.69 9.54 2.27
C LEU A 19 -15.98 10.33 2.48
N THR A 20 -16.47 10.33 3.73
CA THR A 20 -17.55 11.23 4.17
C THR A 20 -17.05 12.68 4.19
N ASP A 21 -17.97 13.65 4.17
CA ASP A 21 -17.58 15.07 4.20
C ASP A 21 -16.86 15.44 5.49
N ASP A 22 -17.25 14.86 6.63
CA ASP A 22 -16.56 15.04 7.91
C ASP A 22 -15.14 14.49 7.88
N GLN A 23 -14.92 13.32 7.26
CA GLN A 23 -13.56 12.75 7.10
C GLN A 23 -12.68 13.65 6.22
N LYS A 24 -13.24 14.27 5.18
CA LYS A 24 -12.51 15.23 4.34
C LYS A 24 -12.14 16.48 5.12
N LEU A 25 -13.10 17.06 5.85
CA LEU A 25 -12.86 18.24 6.67
C LEU A 25 -11.75 17.97 7.69
N ARG A 26 -11.84 16.86 8.42
CA ARG A 26 -10.83 16.46 9.39
C ARG A 26 -9.45 16.29 8.77
N ARG A 27 -9.36 15.73 7.56
CA ARG A 27 -8.08 15.62 6.85
C ARG A 27 -7.48 16.99 6.52
N VAL A 28 -8.30 17.95 6.09
CA VAL A 28 -7.83 19.31 5.79
C VAL A 28 -7.30 19.99 7.07
N GLU A 29 -8.04 19.90 8.17
CA GLU A 29 -7.64 20.48 9.46
C GLU A 29 -6.29 19.93 9.93
N VAL A 30 -6.15 18.60 9.97
CA VAL A 30 -4.90 17.94 10.40
C VAL A 30 -3.73 18.26 9.45
N CYS A 31 -3.99 18.33 8.14
CA CYS A 31 -2.95 18.71 7.18
C CYS A 31 -2.47 20.15 7.39
N GLN A 32 -3.38 21.08 7.72
CA GLN A 32 -3.00 22.47 7.98
C GLN A 32 -2.20 22.61 9.28
N GLU A 33 -2.61 21.90 10.35
CA GLU A 33 -1.86 21.84 11.60
C GLU A 33 -0.44 21.29 11.38
N ASN A 34 -0.32 20.17 10.65
CA ASN A 34 0.96 19.58 10.32
C ASN A 34 1.85 20.51 9.49
N LEU A 35 1.28 21.20 8.50
CA LEU A 35 2.01 22.17 7.69
C LEU A 35 2.57 23.30 8.56
N ASN A 36 1.75 23.89 9.43
CA ASN A 36 2.18 24.94 10.32
C ASN A 36 3.33 24.48 11.24
N MET A 37 3.27 23.23 11.74
CA MET A 37 4.36 22.64 12.54
C MET A 37 5.66 22.52 11.73
N CYS A 38 5.57 22.03 10.49
CA CYS A 38 6.73 21.91 9.59
C CYS A 38 7.35 23.27 9.23
N GLU A 39 6.53 24.30 9.07
CA GLU A 39 7.01 25.67 8.81
C GLU A 39 7.64 26.30 10.05
N SER A 40 7.13 25.98 11.25
CA SER A 40 7.66 26.50 12.51
C SER A 40 8.97 25.84 12.96
N ASP A 41 9.16 24.56 12.64
CA ASP A 41 10.33 23.78 13.04
C ASP A 41 10.85 22.95 11.84
N PRO A 42 11.97 23.36 11.23
CA PRO A 42 12.62 22.62 10.14
C PRO A 42 13.04 21.19 10.53
N HIS A 43 13.20 20.90 11.82
CA HIS A 43 13.59 19.59 12.35
C HIS A 43 12.40 18.74 12.82
N PHE A 44 11.16 19.20 12.61
CA PHE A 44 9.96 18.51 13.08
C PHE A 44 9.94 17.02 12.71
N PHE A 45 10.31 16.69 11.47
CA PHE A 45 10.32 15.31 10.98
C PHE A 45 11.44 14.43 11.52
N ASN A 46 12.49 14.98 12.12
CA ASN A 46 13.60 14.20 12.68
C ASN A 46 13.14 13.33 13.86
N ASN A 47 12.07 13.76 14.55
CA ASN A 47 11.50 13.05 15.70
C ASN A 47 10.29 12.19 15.34
N VAL A 48 9.89 12.15 14.06
CA VAL A 48 8.72 11.38 13.62
C VAL A 48 9.13 9.96 13.24
N ILE A 49 8.56 8.99 13.95
CA ILE A 49 8.63 7.57 13.61
C ILE A 49 7.23 7.14 13.16
N THR A 50 7.10 6.71 11.92
CA THR A 50 5.86 6.15 11.37
C THR A 50 5.96 4.63 11.30
N GLY A 51 4.88 3.91 11.60
CA GLY A 51 4.81 2.46 11.46
C GLY A 51 3.58 2.05 10.69
N ASN A 52 3.69 0.98 9.90
CA ASN A 52 2.54 0.37 9.24
C ASN A 52 2.72 -1.15 9.13
N GLU A 53 1.61 -1.84 8.94
CA GLU A 53 1.58 -3.29 8.73
C GLU A 53 1.16 -3.60 7.30
N PHE A 54 1.81 -4.58 6.70
CA PHE A 54 1.39 -5.11 5.41
C PHE A 54 1.42 -6.63 5.40
N TRP A 55 0.52 -7.19 4.60
CA TRP A 55 0.44 -8.63 4.40
C TRP A 55 1.50 -9.08 3.38
N ILE A 56 2.31 -10.05 3.77
CA ILE A 56 3.26 -10.73 2.89
C ILE A 56 2.72 -12.11 2.57
N PHE A 57 2.61 -12.37 1.27
CA PHE A 57 2.29 -13.69 0.76
C PHE A 57 3.59 -14.41 0.44
N GLU A 58 3.79 -15.58 1.05
CA GLU A 58 4.87 -16.48 0.66
C GLU A 58 4.56 -17.04 -0.73
N TYR A 59 5.43 -16.75 -1.71
CA TYR A 59 5.29 -17.26 -3.07
C TYR A 59 6.14 -18.51 -3.24
N ASP A 60 5.48 -19.67 -3.32
CA ASP A 60 6.13 -20.92 -3.71
C ASP A 60 5.91 -21.19 -5.21
N PRO A 61 6.97 -21.11 -6.04
CA PRO A 61 6.86 -21.35 -7.48
C PRO A 61 6.49 -22.79 -7.84
N GLU A 62 6.84 -23.80 -7.04
CA GLU A 62 6.48 -25.20 -7.34
C GLU A 62 4.99 -25.45 -7.11
N THR A 63 4.48 -24.92 -6.01
CA THR A 63 3.06 -25.01 -5.62
C THR A 63 2.14 -24.34 -6.64
N LYS A 64 2.59 -23.23 -7.27
CA LYS A 64 1.85 -22.57 -8.36
C LYS A 64 1.76 -23.40 -9.64
N ARG A 65 2.79 -24.17 -9.96
CA ARG A 65 2.84 -25.03 -11.16
C ARG A 65 1.92 -26.24 -11.02
N GLN A 66 1.72 -26.74 -9.80
CA GLN A 66 0.78 -27.83 -9.52
C GLN A 66 -0.69 -27.37 -9.56
N ALA A 67 -0.97 -26.12 -9.17
CA ALA A 67 -2.32 -25.55 -9.22
C ALA A 67 -2.84 -25.26 -10.64
N SER A 68 -1.97 -25.10 -11.64
CA SER A 68 -2.37 -24.96 -13.05
C SER A 68 -2.80 -26.28 -13.70
N ASP A 69 -2.36 -27.41 -13.16
CA ASP A 69 -2.63 -28.74 -13.69
C ASP A 69 -3.69 -29.44 -12.81
N ALA A 70 -4.94 -29.03 -12.98
CA ALA A 70 -6.18 -29.72 -12.57
C ALA A 70 -6.09 -30.72 -11.38
N SER A 71 -6.02 -30.19 -10.16
CA SER A 71 -6.87 -30.63 -9.05
C SER A 71 -6.98 -29.47 -8.08
N ALA A 72 -8.19 -29.12 -7.67
CA ALA A 72 -8.42 -28.03 -6.72
C ALA A 72 -7.89 -28.44 -5.33
N VAL A 73 -6.57 -28.45 -5.16
CA VAL A 73 -5.96 -28.45 -3.84
C VAL A 73 -6.11 -27.04 -3.33
N THR A 74 -6.98 -26.85 -2.33
CA THR A 74 -7.06 -25.60 -1.58
C THR A 74 -5.76 -25.44 -0.78
N LEU A 75 -4.73 -24.93 -1.44
CA LEU A 75 -3.47 -24.56 -0.80
C LEU A 75 -3.71 -23.18 -0.18
N GLN A 76 -3.78 -23.15 1.14
CA GLN A 76 -3.85 -21.93 1.92
C GLN A 76 -2.52 -21.19 1.72
N PRO A 77 -2.46 -20.04 1.03
CA PRO A 77 -1.24 -19.25 1.00
C PRO A 77 -0.88 -18.87 2.43
N LYS A 78 0.35 -19.16 2.86
CA LYS A 78 0.84 -18.66 4.14
C LYS A 78 0.94 -17.14 4.03
N CYS A 79 0.09 -16.47 4.80
CA CYS A 79 0.04 -15.03 4.88
C CYS A 79 0.64 -14.61 6.23
N GLY A 80 1.70 -13.82 6.19
CA GLY A 80 2.32 -13.24 7.38
C GLY A 80 2.00 -11.75 7.45
N LEU A 81 1.86 -11.23 8.68
CA LEU A 81 1.82 -9.80 8.92
C LEU A 81 3.26 -9.30 9.11
N LEU A 82 3.70 -8.34 8.30
CA LEU A 82 4.97 -7.65 8.53
C LEU A 82 4.70 -6.22 9.01
N THR A 83 5.20 -5.91 10.21
CA THR A 83 5.21 -4.56 10.78
C THR A 83 6.57 -3.92 10.47
N TYR A 84 6.57 -2.69 9.96
CA TYR A 84 7.79 -1.91 9.74
C TYR A 84 7.63 -0.50 10.29
N PHE A 85 8.75 0.06 10.76
CA PHE A 85 8.85 1.45 11.21
C PHE A 85 9.81 2.21 10.30
N VAL A 86 9.49 3.46 9.97
CA VAL A 86 10.33 4.38 9.21
C VAL A 86 10.53 5.64 10.05
N SER A 87 11.78 6.06 10.16
CA SER A 87 12.17 7.35 10.75
C SER A 87 12.80 8.22 9.67
N SER A 88 12.70 9.54 9.80
CA SER A 88 13.47 10.45 8.95
C SER A 88 14.96 10.33 9.29
N SER A 89 15.80 9.97 8.31
CA SER A 89 17.25 10.05 8.45
C SER A 89 17.76 11.38 7.92
N GLU A 90 18.54 12.11 8.71
CA GLU A 90 19.34 13.23 8.21
C GLU A 90 20.34 12.71 7.15
N LYS A 91 20.38 13.33 5.97
CA LYS A 91 21.50 13.13 5.05
C LYS A 91 22.72 13.82 5.65
N ALA A 92 23.76 13.07 5.96
CA ALA A 92 25.07 13.63 6.22
C ALA A 92 25.65 14.11 4.88
N ASP A 93 25.87 15.42 4.76
CA ASP A 93 26.63 16.05 3.67
C ASP A 93 28.14 15.90 3.89
#